data_AF-A0A9E0SFK7-F1
#
_entry.id   AF-A0A9E0SFK7-F1
#
_cell.length_a   1.000
_cell.length_b   1.000
_cell.length_c   1.000
_cell.angle_alpha   90.00
_cell.angle_beta   90.00
_cell.angle_gamma   90.00
#
_symmetry.space_group_name_H-M   'P 1'
#
loop_
_entity.id
_entity.type
_entity.pdbx_description
1 polymer ?
#
loop_
_entity_poly.entity_id
_entity_poly.type
_entity_poly.pdbx_seq_one_letter_code
_entity_poly.pdbx_strand_id
1 'polypeptide(L)'
;MPMKKQLAPQVRRLLTEVAGQGRQHLSEVETDLVQTTVLLDEAIEKLGASFMAIHAAVCAQQEAVNQLLSSGAQAQEDVARIKHMSGEIGRHVNSAVTGLQFQDMTSQLIGRTVRRVTGLREVVGVLDTASAGMQAEADVGEVVEMLRILNEVVVTQSAKLEGLLWKPVQQTHMESGDIELF
;
A
#
# COMPACT_ATOMS: atom_id res chain seq x y z
N MET A 1 49.14 20.73 -5.56
CA MET A 1 48.28 20.92 -4.37
C MET A 1 46.93 21.66 -4.60
N PRO A 2 46.25 21.61 -5.78
CA PRO A 2 44.89 22.18 -5.91
C PRO A 2 43.77 21.19 -5.54
N MET A 3 43.96 19.86 -5.72
CA MET A 3 42.92 18.85 -5.45
C MET A 3 42.49 18.77 -3.98
N LYS A 4 43.42 18.98 -3.03
CA LYS A 4 43.08 18.93 -1.58
C LYS A 4 42.15 20.07 -1.14
N LYS A 5 42.25 21.25 -1.76
CA LYS A 5 41.40 22.42 -1.44
C LYS A 5 40.00 22.37 -2.09
N GLN A 6 39.71 21.36 -2.92
CA GLN A 6 38.41 21.25 -3.60
C GLN A 6 37.55 20.08 -3.13
N LEU A 7 38.06 19.22 -2.25
CA LEU A 7 37.34 18.03 -1.79
C LEU A 7 36.11 18.38 -0.93
N ALA A 8 36.30 19.23 0.08
CA ALA A 8 35.21 19.66 0.98
C ALA A 8 34.00 20.27 0.22
N PRO A 9 34.17 21.25 -0.69
CA PRO A 9 33.04 21.81 -1.42
C PRO A 9 32.40 20.82 -2.41
N GLN A 10 33.16 19.88 -2.99
CA GLN A 10 32.61 18.84 -3.87
C GLN A 10 31.78 17.82 -3.10
N VAL A 11 32.28 17.33 -1.96
CA VAL A 11 31.57 16.39 -1.10
C VAL A 11 30.31 17.05 -0.53
N ARG A 12 30.41 18.28 -0.05
CA ARG A 12 29.25 19.04 0.42
C ARG A 12 28.19 19.17 -0.67
N ARG A 13 28.58 19.57 -1.89
CA ARG A 13 27.66 19.70 -3.01
C ARG A 13 26.97 18.37 -3.34
N LEU A 14 27.72 17.28 -3.41
CA LEU A 14 27.17 15.95 -3.67
C LEU A 14 26.16 15.54 -2.59
N LEU A 15 26.49 15.71 -1.31
CA LEU A 15 25.59 15.38 -0.21
C LEU A 15 24.32 16.23 -0.24
N THR A 16 24.43 17.53 -0.50
CA THR A 16 23.27 18.41 -0.64
C THR A 16 22.39 18.04 -1.84
N GLU A 17 22.98 17.75 -3.00
CA GLU A 17 22.24 17.35 -4.20
C GLU A 17 21.54 16.00 -3.99
N VAL A 18 22.25 14.99 -3.48
CA VAL A 18 21.68 13.66 -3.19
C VAL A 18 20.60 13.75 -2.11
N ALA A 19 20.82 14.55 -1.07
CA ALA A 19 19.83 14.73 -0.02
C ALA A 19 18.57 15.44 -0.54
N GLY A 20 18.75 16.49 -1.36
CA GLY A 20 17.64 17.21 -2.00
C GLY A 20 16.82 16.34 -2.93
N GLN A 21 17.48 15.66 -3.88
CA GLN A 21 16.82 14.75 -4.83
C GLN A 21 16.15 13.57 -4.10
N GLY A 22 16.83 12.99 -3.11
CA GLY A 22 16.29 11.90 -2.30
C GLY A 22 15.02 12.30 -1.55
N ARG A 23 14.99 13.49 -0.93
CA ARG A 23 13.77 13.99 -0.27
C ARG A 23 12.62 14.20 -1.25
N GLN A 24 12.91 14.78 -2.41
CA GLN A 24 11.90 15.03 -3.44
C GLN A 24 11.26 13.72 -3.90
N HIS A 25 12.07 12.74 -4.32
CA HIS A 25 11.56 11.45 -4.78
C HIS A 25 10.82 10.68 -3.68
N LEU A 26 11.30 10.71 -2.44
CA LEU A 26 10.61 10.05 -1.33
C LEU A 26 9.25 10.72 -1.03
N SER A 27 9.15 12.05 -1.17
CA SER A 27 7.88 12.77 -1.03
C SER A 27 6.89 12.45 -2.16
N GLU A 28 7.38 12.28 -3.38
CA GLU A 28 6.57 11.84 -4.53
C GLU A 28 6.04 10.43 -4.30
N VAL A 29 6.91 9.49 -3.92
CA VAL A 29 6.52 8.11 -3.62
C VAL A 29 5.52 8.06 -2.45
N GLU A 30 5.72 8.85 -1.39
CA GLU A 30 4.77 8.93 -0.27
C GLU A 30 3.39 9.41 -0.75
N THR A 31 3.36 10.41 -1.62
CA THR A 31 2.12 10.93 -2.22
C THR A 31 1.42 9.87 -3.07
N ASP A 32 2.16 9.19 -3.93
CA ASP A 32 1.64 8.11 -4.79
C ASP A 32 1.09 6.94 -3.97
N LEU A 33 1.75 6.57 -2.87
CA LEU A 33 1.29 5.50 -1.99
C LEU A 33 0.00 5.86 -1.26
N VAL A 34 -0.12 7.12 -0.78
CA VAL A 34 -1.35 7.61 -0.17
C VAL A 34 -2.50 7.61 -1.20
N GLN A 35 -2.25 8.12 -2.40
CA GLN A 35 -3.25 8.12 -3.48
C GLN A 35 -3.65 6.70 -3.88
N THR A 36 -2.68 5.78 -3.99
CA THR A 36 -2.93 4.36 -4.30
C THR A 36 -3.82 3.72 -3.24
N THR A 37 -3.61 4.05 -1.96
CA THR A 37 -4.47 3.55 -0.86
C THR A 37 -5.91 4.02 -1.05
N VAL A 38 -6.12 5.33 -1.30
CA VAL A 38 -7.46 5.90 -1.51
C VAL A 38 -8.14 5.28 -2.73
N LEU A 39 -7.45 5.19 -3.86
CA LEU A 39 -8.00 4.59 -5.09
C LEU A 39 -8.35 3.12 -4.91
N LEU A 40 -7.52 2.37 -4.17
CA LEU A 40 -7.77 0.97 -3.87
C LEU A 40 -9.00 0.81 -2.99
N ASP A 41 -9.12 1.60 -1.91
CA ASP A 41 -10.28 1.57 -1.02
C ASP A 41 -11.58 1.91 -1.78
N GLU A 42 -11.58 2.96 -2.59
CA GLU A 42 -12.74 3.33 -3.41
C GLU A 42 -13.14 2.25 -4.43
N ALA A 43 -12.15 1.69 -5.13
CA ALA A 43 -12.40 0.65 -6.14
C ALA A 43 -13.03 -0.58 -5.49
N ILE A 44 -12.55 -0.93 -4.30
CA ILE A 44 -13.01 -2.11 -3.57
C ILE A 44 -14.39 -1.89 -2.97
N GLU A 45 -14.68 -0.71 -2.41
CA GLU A 45 -16.02 -0.34 -1.96
C GLU A 45 -17.04 -0.42 -3.11
N LYS A 46 -16.72 0.17 -4.27
CA LYS A 46 -17.58 0.13 -5.46
C LYS A 46 -17.79 -1.30 -5.97
N LEU A 47 -16.74 -2.12 -5.95
CA LEU A 47 -16.83 -3.52 -6.37
C LEU A 47 -17.71 -4.33 -5.41
N GLY A 48 -17.53 -4.16 -4.09
CA GLY A 48 -18.38 -4.78 -3.07
C GLY A 48 -19.85 -4.38 -3.22
N ALA A 49 -20.13 -3.08 -3.40
CA ALA A 49 -21.48 -2.58 -3.63
C ALA A 49 -22.10 -3.16 -4.92
N SER A 50 -21.32 -3.27 -6.00
CA SER A 50 -21.79 -3.87 -7.26
C SER A 50 -22.16 -5.34 -7.10
N PHE A 51 -21.36 -6.13 -6.37
CA PHE A 51 -21.67 -7.53 -6.09
C PHE A 51 -22.94 -7.70 -5.26
N MET A 52 -23.13 -6.89 -4.22
CA MET A 52 -24.34 -6.91 -3.39
C MET A 52 -25.60 -6.51 -4.19
N ALA A 53 -25.48 -5.51 -5.08
CA ALA A 53 -26.58 -5.10 -5.95
C ALA A 53 -26.95 -6.20 -6.96
N ILE A 54 -25.96 -6.88 -7.55
CA ILE A 54 -26.18 -8.02 -8.45
C ILE A 54 -26.90 -9.15 -7.69
N HIS A 55 -26.43 -9.48 -6.48
CA HIS A 55 -27.06 -10.50 -5.64
C HIS A 55 -28.54 -10.17 -5.37
N ALA A 56 -28.82 -8.94 -4.92
CA ALA A 56 -30.18 -8.50 -4.63
C ALA A 56 -31.10 -8.54 -5.87
N ALA A 57 -30.61 -8.10 -7.03
CA ALA A 57 -31.36 -8.13 -8.29
C ALA A 57 -31.70 -9.57 -8.71
N VAL A 58 -30.77 -10.50 -8.52
CA VAL A 58 -30.95 -11.91 -8.83
C VAL A 58 -31.94 -12.58 -7.86
N CYS A 59 -31.88 -12.25 -6.57
CA CYS A 59 -32.88 -12.69 -5.58
C CYS A 59 -34.29 -12.19 -5.95
N ALA A 60 -34.44 -10.90 -6.25
CA ALA A 60 -35.73 -10.32 -6.65
C ALA A 60 -36.27 -10.94 -7.95
N GLN A 61 -35.39 -11.19 -8.93
CA GLN A 61 -35.77 -11.90 -10.15
C GLN A 61 -36.26 -13.33 -9.85
N GLN A 62 -35.59 -14.04 -8.94
CA GLN A 62 -35.99 -15.39 -8.56
C GLN A 62 -37.36 -15.43 -7.86
N GLU A 63 -37.64 -14.45 -7.00
CA GLU A 63 -38.95 -14.30 -6.36
C GLU A 63 -40.05 -14.04 -7.38
N ALA A 64 -39.84 -13.12 -8.32
CA ALA A 64 -40.78 -12.82 -9.38
C ALA A 64 -41.07 -14.04 -10.27
N VAL A 65 -40.02 -14.80 -10.62
CA VAL A 65 -40.14 -16.07 -11.34
C VAL A 65 -40.96 -17.07 -10.53
N ASN A 66 -40.65 -17.28 -9.25
CA ASN A 66 -41.40 -18.20 -8.38
C ASN A 66 -42.89 -17.83 -8.29
N GLN A 67 -43.22 -16.54 -8.20
CA GLN A 67 -44.61 -16.06 -8.19
C GLN A 67 -45.32 -16.38 -9.50
N LEU A 68 -44.71 -16.08 -10.65
CA LEU A 68 -45.26 -16.38 -11.99
C LEU A 68 -45.54 -17.88 -12.19
N LEU A 69 -44.70 -18.74 -11.63
CA LEU A 69 -44.84 -20.20 -11.73
C LEU A 69 -45.92 -20.75 -10.81
N SER A 70 -46.07 -20.18 -9.61
CA SER A 70 -47.15 -20.51 -8.68
C SER A 70 -48.54 -20.19 -9.26
N SER A 71 -48.61 -19.26 -10.23
CA SER A 71 -49.81 -18.94 -11.02
C SER A 71 -50.10 -19.86 -12.21
N GLY A 72 -49.36 -20.97 -12.39
CA GLY A 72 -49.82 -22.10 -13.21
C GLY A 72 -49.10 -22.38 -14.54
N ALA A 73 -47.87 -21.91 -14.74
CA ALA A 73 -47.10 -22.22 -15.96
C ALA A 73 -46.21 -23.48 -15.81
N GLN A 74 -46.33 -24.41 -16.76
CA GLN A 74 -45.59 -25.69 -16.88
C GLN A 74 -44.09 -25.50 -17.25
N ALA A 75 -43.32 -24.78 -16.43
CA ALA A 75 -41.89 -24.53 -16.70
C ALA A 75 -40.97 -25.02 -15.56
N GLN A 76 -41.32 -26.15 -14.92
CA GLN A 76 -40.64 -26.67 -13.71
C GLN A 76 -39.11 -26.84 -13.88
N GLU A 77 -38.66 -27.17 -15.11
CA GLU A 77 -37.25 -27.31 -15.47
C GLU A 77 -36.52 -25.95 -15.58
N ASP A 78 -37.17 -24.94 -16.17
CA ASP A 78 -36.62 -23.57 -16.25
C ASP A 78 -36.50 -22.93 -14.85
N VAL A 79 -37.42 -23.23 -13.94
CA VAL A 79 -37.33 -22.78 -12.54
C VAL A 79 -36.09 -23.33 -11.85
N ALA A 80 -35.87 -24.64 -12.00
CA ALA A 80 -34.74 -25.32 -11.39
C ALA A 80 -33.43 -24.74 -11.93
N ARG A 81 -33.40 -24.41 -13.23
CA ARG A 81 -32.26 -23.80 -13.90
C ARG A 81 -31.99 -22.36 -13.43
N ILE A 82 -33.02 -21.53 -13.25
CA ILE A 82 -32.87 -20.16 -12.71
C ILE A 82 -32.44 -20.22 -11.24
N LYS A 83 -33.00 -21.12 -10.42
CA LYS A 83 -32.58 -21.32 -9.02
C LYS A 83 -31.12 -21.74 -8.92
N HIS A 84 -30.68 -22.66 -9.80
CA HIS A 84 -29.28 -23.06 -9.88
C HIS A 84 -28.36 -21.88 -10.25
N MET A 85 -28.72 -21.10 -11.27
CA MET A 85 -27.95 -19.91 -11.67
C MET A 85 -27.87 -18.87 -10.53
N SER A 86 -28.95 -18.68 -9.78
CA SER A 86 -28.98 -17.80 -8.60
C SER A 86 -28.01 -18.27 -7.51
N GLY A 87 -28.01 -19.57 -7.20
CA GLY A 87 -27.06 -20.17 -6.26
C GLY A 87 -25.59 -19.99 -6.68
N GLU A 88 -25.29 -20.14 -7.97
CA GLU A 88 -23.94 -19.90 -8.50
C GLU A 88 -23.54 -18.42 -8.38
N ILE A 89 -24.47 -17.48 -8.59
CA ILE A 89 -24.20 -16.05 -8.39
C ILE A 89 -23.92 -15.76 -6.91
N GLY A 90 -24.69 -16.32 -5.98
CA GLY A 90 -24.41 -16.21 -4.54
C GLY A 90 -23.00 -16.72 -4.19
N ARG A 91 -22.58 -17.84 -4.77
CA ARG A 91 -21.22 -18.39 -4.59
C ARG A 91 -20.14 -17.45 -5.15
N HIS A 92 -20.37 -16.86 -6.33
CA HIS A 92 -19.43 -15.90 -6.92
C HIS A 92 -19.34 -14.60 -6.13
N VAL A 93 -20.45 -14.10 -5.58
CA VAL A 93 -20.48 -12.94 -4.68
C VAL A 93 -19.70 -13.24 -3.40
N ASN A 94 -19.90 -14.40 -2.78
CA ASN A 94 -19.15 -14.81 -1.60
C ASN A 94 -17.64 -14.95 -1.89
N SER A 95 -17.28 -15.49 -3.05
CA SER A 95 -15.88 -15.53 -3.50
C SER A 95 -15.30 -14.12 -3.72
N ALA A 96 -16.10 -13.16 -4.19
CA ALA A 96 -15.68 -11.78 -4.34
C ALA A 96 -15.52 -11.05 -3.00
N VAL A 97 -16.41 -11.33 -2.04
CA VAL A 97 -16.29 -10.87 -0.65
C VAL A 97 -15.03 -11.42 0.00
N THR A 98 -14.70 -12.69 -0.25
CA THR A 98 -13.41 -13.28 0.14
C THR A 98 -12.25 -12.56 -0.56
N GLY A 99 -12.44 -12.14 -1.82
CA GLY A 99 -11.51 -11.28 -2.55
C GLY A 99 -11.21 -9.95 -1.86
N LEU A 100 -12.17 -9.38 -1.12
CA LEU A 100 -11.96 -8.18 -0.29
C LEU A 100 -10.93 -8.43 0.82
N GLN A 101 -10.65 -9.67 1.21
CA GLN A 101 -9.57 -9.97 2.17
C GLN A 101 -8.17 -9.65 1.60
N PHE A 102 -8.01 -9.69 0.27
CA PHE A 102 -6.79 -9.19 -0.37
C PHE A 102 -6.63 -7.67 -0.22
N GLN A 103 -7.72 -6.93 0.04
CA GLN A 103 -7.64 -5.50 0.39
C GLN A 103 -6.81 -5.32 1.66
N ASP A 104 -7.19 -5.97 2.76
CA ASP A 104 -6.54 -5.80 4.07
C ASP A 104 -5.03 -6.11 3.95
N MET A 105 -4.70 -7.21 3.27
CA MET A 105 -3.31 -7.57 3.01
C MET A 105 -2.58 -6.54 2.15
N THR A 106 -3.23 -5.97 1.14
CA THR A 106 -2.63 -4.95 0.27
C THR A 106 -2.46 -3.63 1.01
N SER A 107 -3.45 -3.18 1.78
CA SER A 107 -3.38 -1.98 2.62
C SER A 107 -2.28 -2.11 3.68
N GLN A 108 -2.09 -3.29 4.25
CA GLN A 108 -0.94 -3.56 5.13
C GLN A 108 0.40 -3.45 4.41
N LEU A 109 0.53 -3.98 3.19
CA LEU A 109 1.74 -3.85 2.38
C LEU A 109 2.03 -2.39 1.99
N ILE A 110 1.00 -1.63 1.61
CA ILE A 110 1.13 -0.20 1.31
C ILE A 110 1.56 0.56 2.58
N GLY A 111 0.89 0.35 3.71
CA GLY A 111 1.26 0.98 4.98
C GLY A 111 2.70 0.66 5.42
N ARG A 112 3.18 -0.57 5.17
CA ARG A 112 4.60 -0.92 5.37
C ARG A 112 5.53 -0.18 4.43
N THR A 113 5.14 -0.03 3.17
CA THR A 113 5.92 0.70 2.18
C THR A 113 6.01 2.18 2.54
N VAL A 114 4.92 2.79 3.01
CA VAL A 114 4.92 4.16 3.56
C VAL A 114 5.92 4.28 4.71
N ARG A 115 5.86 3.39 5.72
CA ARG A 115 6.83 3.41 6.84
C ARG A 115 8.28 3.28 6.36
N ARG A 116 8.54 2.46 5.32
CA ARG A 116 9.87 2.33 4.73
C ARG A 116 10.32 3.63 4.07
N VAL A 117 9.45 4.28 3.32
CA VAL A 117 9.72 5.57 2.67
C VAL A 117 9.98 6.66 3.72
N THR A 118 9.18 6.72 4.78
CA THR A 118 9.41 7.63 5.91
C THR A 118 10.76 7.39 6.57
N GLY A 119 11.13 6.13 6.84
CA GLY A 119 12.44 5.81 7.40
C GLY A 119 13.59 6.18 6.46
N LEU A 120 13.47 5.90 5.15
CA LEU A 120 14.48 6.32 4.17
C LEU A 120 14.62 7.84 4.13
N ARG A 121 13.52 8.58 4.33
CA ARG A 121 13.56 10.04 4.40
C ARG A 121 14.33 10.53 5.62
N GLU A 122 14.24 9.84 6.76
CA GLU A 122 15.09 10.13 7.93
C GLU A 122 16.58 9.92 7.62
N VAL A 123 16.94 8.83 6.93
CA VAL A 123 18.33 8.55 6.49
C VAL A 123 18.84 9.66 5.56
N VAL A 124 18.02 10.06 4.59
CA VAL A 124 18.34 11.16 3.67
C VAL A 124 18.45 12.51 4.42
N GLY A 125 17.66 12.71 5.46
CA GLY A 125 17.76 13.88 6.35
C GLY A 125 19.12 13.98 7.05
N VAL A 126 19.71 12.85 7.45
CA VAL A 126 21.07 12.82 8.02
C VAL A 126 22.10 13.38 7.04
N LEU A 127 22.00 13.01 5.75
CA LEU A 127 22.91 13.53 4.71
C LEU A 127 22.80 15.05 4.56
N ASP A 128 21.59 15.60 4.66
CA ASP A 128 21.33 17.04 4.62
C ASP A 128 22.02 17.77 5.77
N THR A 129 21.80 17.29 7.00
CA THR A 129 22.36 17.88 8.22
C THR A 129 23.89 17.88 8.20
N ALA A 130 24.50 16.80 7.72
CA ALA A 130 25.94 16.72 7.60
C ALA A 130 26.49 17.66 6.52
N SER A 131 25.81 17.77 5.37
CA SER A 131 26.19 18.73 4.33
C SER A 131 26.14 20.19 4.81
N ALA A 132 25.16 20.53 5.65
CA ALA A 132 25.02 21.86 6.25
C ALA A 132 26.13 22.15 7.29
N GLY A 133 26.59 21.12 8.00
CA GLY A 133 27.70 21.22 8.95
C GLY A 133 29.09 21.30 8.31
N MET A 134 29.23 20.99 7.01
CA MET A 134 30.52 21.03 6.31
C MET A 134 30.96 22.45 5.97
N GLN A 135 32.08 22.87 6.57
CA GLN A 135 32.76 24.12 6.23
C GLN A 135 33.41 24.05 4.85
N ALA A 136 33.37 25.14 4.10
CA ALA A 136 33.90 25.20 2.73
C ALA A 136 35.44 25.05 2.67
N GLU A 137 36.12 25.35 3.77
CA GLU A 137 37.59 25.29 3.90
C GLU A 137 38.09 24.09 4.71
N ALA A 138 37.20 23.12 5.02
CA ALA A 138 37.58 21.94 5.80
C ALA A 138 38.73 21.18 5.14
N ASP A 139 39.72 20.76 5.94
CA ASP A 139 40.83 19.94 5.43
C ASP A 139 40.36 18.50 5.16
N VAL A 140 41.13 17.78 4.36
CA VAL A 140 40.87 16.39 3.98
C VAL A 140 40.64 15.50 5.21
N GLY A 141 41.38 15.69 6.30
CA GLY A 141 41.19 14.91 7.53
C GLY A 141 39.81 15.10 8.16
N GLU A 142 39.31 16.34 8.18
CA GLU A 142 37.99 16.68 8.74
C GLU A 142 36.86 16.13 7.86
N VAL A 143 37.02 16.20 6.54
CA VAL A 143 36.07 15.61 5.58
C VAL A 143 36.00 14.09 5.75
N VAL A 144 37.13 13.41 5.91
CA VAL A 144 37.19 11.96 6.10
C VAL A 144 36.51 11.55 7.39
N GLU A 145 36.78 12.24 8.51
CA GLU A 145 36.15 11.91 9.79
C GLU A 145 34.64 12.15 9.76
N MET A 146 34.18 13.22 9.10
CA MET A 146 32.76 13.47 8.90
C MET A 146 32.08 12.37 8.08
N LEU A 147 32.69 11.95 6.97
CA LEU A 147 32.18 10.85 6.15
C LEU A 147 32.13 9.54 6.94
N ARG A 148 33.10 9.30 7.84
CA ARG A 148 33.12 8.13 8.73
C ARG A 148 31.91 8.14 9.67
N ILE A 149 31.67 9.26 10.35
CA ILE A 149 30.52 9.44 11.26
C ILE A 149 29.21 9.29 10.50
N LEU A 150 29.10 9.94 9.33
CA LEU A 150 27.94 9.83 8.45
C LEU A 150 27.63 8.38 8.08
N ASN A 151 28.64 7.64 7.65
CA ASN A 151 28.50 6.24 7.27
C ASN A 151 28.01 5.39 8.46
N GLU A 152 28.52 5.63 9.67
CA GLU A 152 28.08 4.93 10.89
C GLU A 152 26.61 5.22 11.21
N VAL A 153 26.16 6.47 11.08
CA VAL A 153 24.75 6.84 11.28
C VAL A 153 23.86 6.20 10.22
N VAL A 154 24.25 6.26 8.94
CA VAL A 154 23.48 5.65 7.84
C VAL A 154 23.35 4.14 8.04
N VAL A 155 24.42 3.44 8.38
CA VAL A 155 24.40 2.00 8.66
C VAL A 155 23.46 1.68 9.83
N THR A 156 23.53 2.46 10.91
CA THR A 156 22.68 2.27 12.09
C THR A 156 21.20 2.46 11.76
N GLN A 157 20.87 3.53 11.02
CA GLN A 157 19.49 3.81 10.63
C GLN A 157 18.96 2.76 9.64
N SER A 158 19.77 2.32 8.68
CA SER A 158 19.41 1.24 7.75
C SER A 158 19.11 -0.07 8.49
N ALA A 159 19.93 -0.45 9.48
CA ALA A 159 19.68 -1.65 10.30
C ALA A 159 18.38 -1.54 11.12
N LYS A 160 18.07 -0.35 11.65
CA LYS A 160 16.80 -0.08 12.35
C LYS A 160 15.60 -0.21 11.41
N LEU A 161 15.72 0.30 10.18
CA LEU A 161 14.73 0.12 9.12
C LEU A 161 14.48 -1.37 8.82
N GLU A 162 15.54 -2.16 8.65
CA GLU A 162 15.43 -3.60 8.40
C GLU A 162 14.71 -4.35 9.54
N GLY A 163 15.02 -4.01 10.79
CA GLY A 163 14.38 -4.61 11.96
C GLY A 163 12.88 -4.35 12.08
N LEU A 164 12.40 -3.19 11.61
CA LEU A 164 10.97 -2.84 11.61
C LEU A 164 10.16 -3.62 10.55
N LEU A 165 10.83 -4.23 9.57
CA LEU A 165 10.21 -4.86 8.41
C LEU A 165 9.95 -6.37 8.58
N TRP A 166 10.40 -7.01 9.66
CA TRP A 166 10.31 -8.47 9.79
C TRP A 166 8.95 -9.02 10.26
N LYS A 167 7.98 -8.17 10.62
CA LYS A 167 6.68 -8.68 11.06
C LYS A 167 5.88 -9.22 9.87
N PRO A 168 5.34 -10.45 9.93
CA PRO A 168 4.47 -10.99 8.88
C PRO A 168 3.20 -10.13 8.73
N VAL A 169 2.63 -10.11 7.52
CA VAL A 169 1.27 -9.59 7.27
C VAL A 169 0.32 -10.44 8.10
N GLN A 170 -0.54 -9.83 8.91
CA GLN A 170 -1.49 -10.52 9.78
C GLN A 170 -2.88 -10.03 9.43
N GLN A 171 -3.79 -10.93 9.11
CA GLN A 171 -5.19 -10.56 8.90
C GLN A 171 -5.74 -9.96 10.20
N THR A 172 -6.08 -8.67 10.19
CA THR A 172 -6.48 -7.92 11.39
C THR A 172 -7.94 -7.50 11.38
N HIS A 173 -8.58 -7.45 10.21
CA HIS A 173 -10.01 -7.20 10.10
C HIS A 173 -10.75 -8.47 9.69
N MET A 174 -11.51 -8.99 10.66
CA MET A 174 -12.61 -9.91 10.44
C MET A 174 -13.79 -9.42 11.30
N GLU A 175 -14.25 -8.18 11.06
CA GLU A 175 -15.57 -7.79 11.51
C GLU A 175 -16.60 -8.31 10.49
N SER A 176 -17.24 -9.40 10.90
CA SER A 176 -18.56 -9.85 10.45
C SER A 176 -18.71 -10.15 8.96
N GLY A 177 -18.06 -11.24 8.55
CA GLY A 177 -18.59 -12.12 7.50
C GLY A 177 -19.74 -13.01 7.99
N ASP A 178 -20.25 -12.82 9.22
CA ASP A 178 -21.60 -13.25 9.59
C ASP A 178 -22.60 -12.30 8.93
N ILE A 179 -22.69 -12.37 7.60
CA ILE A 179 -24.00 -12.16 7.00
C ILE A 179 -24.65 -13.53 7.07
N GLU A 180 -25.42 -13.76 8.14
CA GLU A 180 -26.49 -14.76 8.10
C GLU A 180 -27.42 -14.37 6.94
N LEU A 181 -27.09 -14.84 5.74
CA LEU A 181 -28.00 -14.86 4.60
C LEU A 181 -29.01 -15.96 4.89
N PHE A 182 -30.06 -15.58 5.62
CA PHE A 182 -31.34 -16.29 5.60
C PHE A 182 -31.96 -16.23 4.21
#